data_AF-A0A3M1NN53-F1
#
_entry.id   AF-A0A3M1NN53-F1
#
_cell.length_a   1.000
_cell.length_b   1.000
_cell.length_c   1.000
_cell.angle_alpha   90.00
_cell.angle_beta   90.00
_cell.angle_gamma   90.00
#
_symmetry.space_group_name_H-M   'P 1'
#
loop_
_entity.id
_entity.type
_entity.pdbx_description
1 polymer ?
#
loop_
_entity_poly.entity_id
_entity_poly.type
_entity_poly.pdbx_seq_one_letter_code
_entity_poly.pdbx_strand_id
1 'polypeptide(L)' 'MPKPTNHKTEVIAAAENDRRQRRRFSAEEKERILREADACTERGELAQLLRREGLYSSHLAAWRA' A
#
# COMPACT_ATOMS: atom_id res chain seq x y z
N MET A 1 24.87 -21.98 18.59
CA MET A 1 24.60 -20.63 18.05
C MET A 1 23.10 -20.38 18.15
N PRO A 2 22.62 -19.38 18.90
CA PRO A 2 21.19 -19.07 18.94
C PRO A 2 20.76 -18.43 17.60
N LYS A 3 19.67 -18.95 17.01
CA LYS A 3 19.09 -18.41 15.78
C LYS A 3 18.40 -17.07 16.08
N PRO A 4 18.50 -16.05 15.21
CA PRO A 4 17.73 -14.83 15.40
C PRO A 4 16.24 -15.16 15.30
N THR A 5 15.55 -15.05 16.42
CA THR A 5 14.12 -15.35 16.51
C THR A 5 13.40 -14.08 16.08
N ASN A 6 12.89 -14.07 14.85
CA ASN A 6 12.11 -12.93 14.36
C ASN A 6 10.68 -13.06 14.90
N HIS A 7 10.41 -12.40 16.02
CA HIS A 7 9.15 -12.47 16.78
C HIS A 7 7.98 -11.66 16.16
N LYS A 8 8.06 -11.25 14.89
CA LYS A 8 7.12 -10.28 14.30
C LYS A 8 6.16 -10.82 13.24
N THR A 9 6.07 -12.14 13.07
CA THR A 9 5.14 -12.75 12.10
C THR A 9 4.05 -13.54 12.81
N GLU A 10 3.37 -12.93 13.78
CA GLU A 10 2.08 -13.46 14.23
C GLU A 10 1.00 -12.91 13.30
N VAL A 11 0.43 -13.78 12.46
CA VAL A 11 -0.74 -13.47 11.64
C VAL A 11 -1.94 -13.42 12.59
N ILE A 12 -2.19 -12.24 13.16
CA ILE A 12 -3.34 -12.00 14.03
C ILE A 12 -4.60 -12.12 13.17
N ALA A 13 -5.45 -13.11 13.45
CA ALA A 13 -6.77 -13.27 12.83
C ALA A 13 -7.76 -12.21 13.37
N ALA A 14 -7.40 -10.93 13.29
CA ALA A 14 -8.32 -9.83 13.49
C ALA A 14 -9.29 -9.77 12.31
N ALA A 15 -10.49 -9.21 12.51
CA ALA A 15 -11.42 -8.98 11.42
C ALA A 15 -10.76 -8.19 10.27
N GLU A 16 -9.86 -7.26 10.58
CA GLU A 16 -9.02 -6.51 9.62
C GLU A 16 -8.12 -7.41 8.74
N ASN A 17 -7.79 -8.62 9.18
CA ASN A 17 -7.01 -9.62 8.45
C ASN A 17 -7.89 -10.69 7.77
N ASP A 18 -9.22 -10.60 7.89
CA ASP A 18 -10.14 -11.45 7.13
C ASP A 18 -9.96 -11.13 5.63
N ARG A 19 -9.58 -12.15 4.85
CA ARG A 19 -9.34 -12.06 3.40
C ARG A 19 -10.57 -11.58 2.63
N ARG A 20 -11.76 -11.57 3.26
CA ARG A 20 -13.00 -11.01 2.71
C ARG A 20 -13.10 -9.49 2.86
N GLN A 21 -12.29 -8.85 3.70
CA GLN A 21 -12.30 -7.40 3.85
C GLN A 21 -11.62 -6.72 2.67
N ARG A 22 -12.40 -5.92 1.94
CA ARG A 22 -11.87 -5.01 0.93
C ARG A 22 -10.99 -3.98 1.65
N ARG A 23 -9.73 -3.84 1.20
CA ARG A 23 -8.81 -2.82 1.72
C ARG A 23 -9.49 -1.46 1.67
N ARG A 24 -9.58 -0.79 2.81
CA ARG A 24 -10.04 0.59 2.91
C ARG A 24 -8.82 1.48 2.98
N PHE A 25 -8.79 2.52 2.14
CA PHE A 25 -7.77 3.55 2.22
C PHE A 25 -8.32 4.71 3.02
N SER A 26 -7.63 5.08 4.09
CA SER A 26 -7.90 6.31 4.82
C SER A 26 -7.59 7.54 3.94
N ALA A 27 -8.11 8.71 4.31
CA ALA A 27 -7.83 9.94 3.57
C ALA A 27 -6.33 10.29 3.58
N GLU A 28 -5.68 10.14 4.74
CA GLU A 28 -4.24 10.38 4.91
C GLU A 28 -3.38 9.46 4.04
N GLU A 29 -3.74 8.18 3.94
CA GLU A 29 -3.03 7.25 3.06
C GLU A 29 -3.18 7.65 1.59
N LYS A 30 -4.39 8.02 1.15
CA LYS A 30 -4.61 8.49 -0.22
C LYS A 30 -3.78 9.73 -0.53
N GLU A 31 -3.75 10.69 0.39
CA GLU A 31 -2.97 11.92 0.23
C GLU A 31 -1.46 11.64 0.16
N ARG A 32 -0.94 10.76 1.02
CA ARG A 32 0.47 10.31 0.97
C ARG A 32 0.80 9.70 -0.40
N ILE A 33 -0.06 8.81 -0.88
CA ILE A 33 0.14 8.11 -2.15
C ILE A 33 0.05 9.09 -3.33
N LEU A 34 -0.88 10.04 -3.30
CA LEU A 34 -1.02 11.06 -4.35
C LEU A 34 0.21 11.95 -4.41
N ARG A 35 0.71 12.42 -3.26
CA ARG A 35 1.93 13.23 -3.19
C ARG A 35 3.16 12.47 -3.70
N GLU A 36 3.29 11.19 -3.38
CA GLU A 36 4.39 10.37 -3.87
C GLU A 36 4.26 10.10 -5.37
N ALA A 37 3.03 9.88 -5.86
CA ALA A 37 2.74 9.74 -7.29
C ALA A 37 3.00 11.03 -8.08
N ASP A 38 2.78 12.20 -7.48
CA ASP A 38 3.09 13.51 -8.08
C ASP A 38 4.60 13.80 -8.06
N ALA A 39 5.34 13.23 -7.09
CA ALA A 39 6.79 13.33 -7.02
C ALA A 39 7.52 12.38 -7.99
N CYS A 40 6.85 11.34 -8.49
CA CYS A 40 7.40 10.44 -9.52
C CYS A 40 7.52 11.17 -10.85
N THR A 41 8.74 11.57 -11.22
CA THR A 41 9.02 12.27 -12.48
C THR A 41 9.61 11.35 -13.54
N GLU A 42 10.24 10.22 -13.14
CA GLU A 42 10.87 9.33 -14.09
C GLU A 42 9.92 8.26 -14.65
N ARG A 43 10.26 7.76 -15.84
CA ARG A 43 9.51 6.72 -16.52
C ARG A 43 9.64 5.40 -15.76
N GLY A 44 8.58 5.03 -15.05
CA GLY A 44 8.47 3.73 -14.37
C GLY A 44 8.47 3.81 -12.85
N GLU A 45 8.87 4.95 -12.26
CA GLU A 45 8.77 5.18 -10.81
C GLU A 45 7.32 5.09 -10.34
N LEU A 46 6.40 5.71 -11.07
CA LEU A 46 4.97 5.63 -10.77
C LEU A 46 4.48 4.16 -10.79
N ALA A 47 4.94 3.37 -11.76
CA ALA A 47 4.57 1.96 -11.84
C ALA A 47 5.19 1.13 -10.70
N GLN A 48 6.40 1.48 -10.25
CA GLN A 48 7.07 0.84 -9.12
C GLN A 48 6.37 1.17 -7.80
N LEU A 49 5.99 2.44 -7.60
CA LEU A 49 5.18 2.90 -6.47
C LEU A 49 3.84 2.14 -6.41
N LEU A 50 3.13 2.08 -7.54
CA LEU A 50 1.86 1.37 -7.64
C LEU A 50 1.99 -0.12 -7.30
N ARG A 51 3.06 -0.79 -7.76
CA ARG A 51 3.32 -2.20 -7.41
C ARG A 51 3.64 -2.40 -5.94
N ARG A 52 4.40 -1.48 -5.33
CA ARG A 52 4.74 -1.54 -3.90
C ARG A 52 3.51 -1.37 -3.02
N GLU A 53 2.63 -0.45 -3.38
CA GLU A 53 1.40 -0.18 -2.64
C GLU A 53 0.25 -1.14 -3.01
N GLY A 54 0.38 -1.93 -4.09
CA GLY A 54 -0.66 -2.85 -4.57
C GLY A 54 -1.84 -2.13 -5.24
N LEU A 55 -1.58 -1.01 -5.90
CA LEU A 55 -2.56 -0.12 -6.52
C LEU A 55 -2.52 -0.19 -8.04
N TYR A 56 -3.64 0.19 -8.66
CA TYR A 56 -3.73 0.41 -10.10
C TYR A 56 -3.87 1.90 -10.41
N SER A 57 -3.47 2.32 -11.61
CA SER A 57 -3.62 3.71 -12.07
C SER A 57 -5.06 4.22 -12.01
N SER A 58 -6.04 3.33 -12.15
CA SER A 58 -7.47 3.64 -11.97
C SER A 58 -7.82 4.16 -10.58
N HIS A 59 -7.11 3.74 -9.54
CA HIS A 59 -7.31 4.24 -8.17
C HIS A 59 -6.88 5.70 -8.07
N LEU A 60 -5.72 6.04 -8.65
CA LEU A 60 -5.23 7.42 -8.66
C LEU A 60 -6.18 8.33 -9.44
N ALA A 61 -6.67 7.87 -10.60
CA ALA A 61 -7.66 8.62 -11.37
C ALA A 61 -8.96 8.84 -10.58
N ALA A 62 -9.44 7.82 -9.86
CA ALA A 62 -10.64 7.91 -9.03
C ALA A 62 -10.46 8.80 -7.79
N TRP A 63 -9.24 9.00 -7.29
CA TRP A 63 -8.97 9.88 -6.14
C TRP A 63 -8.69 11.33 -6.54
N ARG A 64 -8.27 11.58 -7.79
CA ARG A 64 -8.03 12.91 -8.34
C ARG A 64 -9.28 13.56 -8.96
N ALA A 65 -10.33 12.79 -9.20
CA ALA A 65 -11.63 13.26 -9.69
C ALA A 65 -12.45 13.87 -8.55
#